data_AF-A0A8S0WAF9-F1
#
_entry.id   AF-A0A8S0WAF9-F1
#
_cell.length_a   1.000
_cell.length_b   1.000
_cell.length_c   1.000
_cell.angle_alpha   90.00
_cell.angle_beta   90.00
_cell.angle_gamma   90.00
#
_symmetry.space_group_name_H-M   'P 1'
#
loop_
_entity.id
_entity.type
_entity.pdbx_description
1 polymer ?
#
loop_
_entity_poly.entity_id
_entity_poly.type
_entity_poly.pdbx_seq_one_letter_code
_entity_poly.pdbx_strand_id
1 'polypeptide(L)'
;MSYPWYSPPPQAQSHERSRRHRDWGRDHRSNRPPPYTNLPQESEGLLGNPQPEYGSVNTNGSANGQPAKRTSRRAFWMWMVAACIIGYLTSYHVLSSYYQSLRSGWTQEEARHADLVKQWTAEEREHDALRVKMQVERVAMNLERKRWDTEWEEHDALRLKMQAEREAMDLERKRWDKEWEEHERRKEEGRKEEEKQKEETRKEEEKRREEARKEEEKQKEDKRREEEERRRSERHEKEQKERRMREQLFWVGFGPSQCVKYGTREYSATLGGRVPLEYDTRKECYEKSAEIHGRLVKPTRCDEQDTCGRPLARWTVDFDEAACSTWWGYFHDKGCYSTGKRHFEAPLENLQSEDYWRDICGTTPATIKNVYYSSPTSCAEWGGRKWGMWDVDDGSCD
;
A
#
# COMPACT_ATOMS: atom_id res chain seq x y z
N MET A 1 26.83 9.75 47.81
CA MET A 1 27.72 9.69 46.63
C MET A 1 26.91 9.15 45.48
N SER A 2 26.89 9.93 44.42
CA SER A 2 25.82 10.02 43.43
C SER A 2 25.91 8.96 42.34
N TYR A 3 24.78 8.36 41.99
CA TYR A 3 24.60 7.60 40.75
C TYR A 3 24.30 8.56 39.59
N PRO A 4 24.92 8.40 38.41
CA PRO A 4 24.58 9.20 37.24
C PRO A 4 23.34 8.65 36.54
N TRP A 5 22.40 9.56 36.33
CA TRP A 5 21.16 9.42 35.59
C TRP A 5 21.44 9.24 34.09
N TYR A 6 20.93 8.16 33.50
CA TYR A 6 20.81 8.03 32.05
C TYR A 6 19.48 8.64 31.61
N SER A 7 19.56 9.74 30.86
CA SER A 7 18.41 10.37 30.21
C SER A 7 18.06 9.63 28.92
N PRO A 8 16.77 9.32 28.65
CA PRO A 8 16.34 8.84 27.34
C PRO A 8 16.21 10.01 26.34
N PRO A 9 16.52 9.82 25.05
CA PRO A 9 16.38 10.85 24.02
C PRO A 9 14.90 11.07 23.61
N PRO A 10 14.59 12.27 23.06
CA PRO A 10 13.23 12.72 22.83
C PRO A 10 12.54 12.07 21.62
N GLN A 11 11.22 12.04 21.73
CA GLN A 11 10.23 11.60 20.76
C GLN A 11 10.41 12.26 19.38
N ALA A 12 10.64 11.44 18.36
CA ALA A 12 10.58 11.86 16.96
C ALA A 12 9.12 11.98 16.53
N GLN A 13 8.73 13.19 16.16
CA GLN A 13 7.42 13.57 15.68
C GLN A 13 7.11 12.92 14.32
N SER A 14 5.86 12.49 14.20
CA SER A 14 5.16 12.00 13.02
C SER A 14 5.31 12.92 11.81
N HIS A 15 5.91 12.41 10.73
CA HIS A 15 5.77 12.97 9.38
C HIS A 15 4.98 11.99 8.51
N GLU A 16 3.68 12.21 8.50
CA GLU A 16 2.68 11.56 7.68
C GLU A 16 2.83 12.07 6.23
N ARG A 17 3.63 11.36 5.42
CA ARG A 17 3.74 11.64 3.97
C ARG A 17 2.68 10.85 3.21
N SER A 18 1.52 11.48 3.09
CA SER A 18 0.49 11.21 2.08
C SER A 18 1.12 11.23 0.67
N ARG A 19 1.39 10.05 0.10
CA ARG A 19 1.69 9.90 -1.33
C ARG A 19 0.38 9.70 -2.08
N ARG A 20 -0.16 10.83 -2.55
CA ARG A 20 -1.23 10.88 -3.55
C ARG A 20 -0.76 10.16 -4.82
N HIS A 21 -1.58 9.22 -5.26
CA HIS A 21 -1.71 8.79 -6.64
C HIS A 21 -1.70 10.01 -7.56
N ARG A 22 -0.71 10.11 -8.46
CA ARG A 22 -0.82 10.92 -9.67
C ARG A 22 -1.13 9.98 -10.82
N ASP A 23 -2.42 9.96 -11.09
CA ASP A 23 -3.04 9.62 -12.35
C ASP A 23 -2.38 10.45 -13.48
N TRP A 24 -1.70 9.77 -14.40
CA TRP A 24 -1.24 10.34 -15.68
C TRP A 24 -1.91 9.55 -16.79
N GLY A 25 -3.21 9.82 -16.97
CA GLY A 25 -3.84 9.69 -18.27
C GLY A 25 -3.19 10.68 -19.25
N ARG A 26 -2.46 10.15 -20.24
CA ARG A 26 -2.23 10.86 -21.49
C ARG A 26 -2.09 9.85 -22.62
N ASP A 27 -3.22 9.64 -23.28
CA ASP A 27 -3.30 9.29 -24.68
C ASP A 27 -2.32 10.12 -25.50
N HIS A 28 -1.50 9.47 -26.33
CA HIS A 28 -1.38 9.78 -27.75
C HIS A 28 -0.41 8.85 -28.48
N ARG A 29 -0.96 8.20 -29.51
CA ARG A 29 -0.39 8.06 -30.86
C ARG A 29 0.78 7.10 -31.07
N SER A 30 0.40 5.87 -31.39
CA SER A 30 0.66 5.23 -32.70
C SER A 30 1.84 5.79 -33.53
N ASN A 31 3.00 5.13 -33.46
CA ASN A 31 3.98 5.10 -34.54
C ASN A 31 4.01 3.68 -35.12
N ARG A 32 3.18 3.44 -36.14
CA ARG A 32 3.36 2.32 -37.07
C ARG A 32 4.23 2.83 -38.24
N PRO A 33 5.15 2.00 -38.77
CA PRO A 33 5.88 2.32 -40.00
C PRO A 33 4.94 2.33 -41.22
N PRO A 34 5.31 3.04 -42.30
CA PRO A 34 4.44 3.30 -43.44
C PRO A 34 4.17 2.03 -44.28
N PRO A 35 2.98 1.91 -44.87
CA PRO A 35 2.67 0.91 -45.88
C PRO A 35 3.02 1.44 -47.28
N TYR A 36 3.82 0.71 -48.05
CA TYR A 36 3.81 0.90 -49.50
C TYR A 36 2.63 0.13 -50.08
N THR A 37 1.69 0.91 -50.61
CA THR A 37 0.47 0.48 -51.28
C THR A 37 0.74 0.17 -52.74
N ASN A 38 -0.07 -0.74 -53.24
CA ASN A 38 -0.07 -1.37 -54.55
C ASN A 38 -0.61 -0.49 -55.69
N LEU A 39 -0.09 -0.75 -56.92
CA LEU A 39 -0.80 -0.90 -58.22
C LEU A 39 -1.48 0.35 -58.84
N PRO A 40 -1.97 0.29 -60.12
CA PRO A 40 -1.56 -0.46 -61.33
C PRO A 40 -1.48 0.44 -62.59
N GLN A 41 -1.16 -0.12 -63.78
CA GLN A 41 -2.00 -0.06 -65.00
C GLN A 41 -1.23 -0.13 -66.34
N GLU A 42 -1.83 -0.94 -67.23
CA GLU A 42 -1.70 -1.17 -68.67
C GLU A 42 -1.13 -0.06 -69.57
N SER A 43 -0.44 -0.48 -70.65
CA SER A 43 -0.80 -0.08 -72.02
C SER A 43 -0.10 -0.95 -73.08
N GLU A 44 -0.92 -1.54 -73.96
CA GLU A 44 -0.54 -2.08 -75.27
C GLU A 44 -0.17 -0.96 -76.28
N GLY A 45 0.56 -1.32 -77.34
CA GLY A 45 0.71 -0.53 -78.59
C GLY A 45 2.13 -0.64 -79.20
N LEU A 46 2.36 -1.42 -80.27
CA LEU A 46 2.14 -1.17 -81.71
C LEU A 46 3.19 -0.29 -82.42
N LEU A 47 3.63 -0.77 -83.60
CA LEU A 47 4.36 -0.11 -84.71
C LEU A 47 5.89 0.06 -84.53
N GLY A 48 6.78 -0.21 -85.50
CA GLY A 48 6.64 -0.56 -86.92
C GLY A 48 8.01 -0.87 -87.57
N ASN A 49 7.94 -1.55 -88.71
CA ASN A 49 8.98 -1.70 -89.75
C ASN A 49 9.21 -0.35 -90.49
N PRO A 50 10.32 -0.08 -91.23
CA PRO A 50 10.49 -0.69 -92.57
C PRO A 50 11.94 -0.89 -93.09
N GLN A 51 11.99 -1.61 -94.22
CA GLN A 51 13.11 -1.94 -95.13
C GLN A 51 13.36 -0.78 -96.16
N PRO A 52 13.99 -1.00 -97.34
CA PRO A 52 15.41 -0.99 -97.76
C PRO A 52 15.79 0.23 -98.65
N GLU A 53 17.02 0.34 -99.16
CA GLU A 53 17.33 1.23 -100.30
C GLU A 53 18.34 0.65 -101.32
N TYR A 54 18.01 0.89 -102.59
CA TYR A 54 18.63 0.42 -103.84
C TYR A 54 19.68 1.41 -104.36
N GLY A 55 20.60 0.96 -105.21
CA GLY A 55 21.42 1.85 -106.04
C GLY A 55 21.94 1.17 -107.31
N SER A 56 21.30 1.47 -108.45
CA SER A 56 21.75 1.16 -109.82
C SER A 56 22.00 2.45 -110.59
N VAL A 57 23.04 2.55 -111.42
CA VAL A 57 23.20 3.63 -112.42
C VAL A 57 23.89 3.14 -113.71
N ASN A 58 23.14 3.26 -114.83
CA ASN A 58 23.42 3.61 -116.25
C ASN A 58 24.62 3.00 -117.00
N THR A 59 24.52 2.40 -118.21
CA THR A 59 23.93 2.75 -119.55
C THR A 59 24.60 3.89 -120.32
N ASN A 60 25.11 3.59 -121.53
CA ASN A 60 25.12 4.35 -122.81
C ASN A 60 26.23 3.74 -123.72
N GLY A 61 26.10 3.41 -125.00
CA GLY A 61 25.15 3.80 -126.05
C GLY A 61 25.80 4.77 -127.04
N SER A 62 26.23 4.33 -128.23
CA SER A 62 26.16 5.13 -129.48
C SER A 62 26.65 4.40 -130.74
N ALA A 63 25.71 4.26 -131.67
CA ALA A 63 25.89 3.99 -133.09
C ALA A 63 26.03 5.31 -133.88
N ASN A 64 26.58 5.25 -135.11
CA ASN A 64 26.37 6.14 -136.29
C ASN A 64 27.46 5.78 -137.33
N GLY A 65 27.28 5.67 -138.65
CA GLY A 65 26.16 5.90 -139.56
C GLY A 65 26.68 6.38 -140.93
N GLN A 66 26.63 5.54 -141.97
CA GLN A 66 26.44 5.83 -143.44
C GLN A 66 27.31 6.93 -144.13
N PRO A 67 27.16 7.32 -145.44
CA PRO A 67 26.43 6.76 -146.60
C PRO A 67 27.25 6.64 -147.92
N ALA A 68 26.54 6.17 -148.95
CA ALA A 68 26.90 5.87 -150.35
C ALA A 68 27.28 7.04 -151.30
N LYS A 69 27.87 6.68 -152.48
CA LYS A 69 27.60 7.15 -153.88
C LYS A 69 28.78 6.71 -154.78
N ARG A 70 28.65 5.79 -155.76
CA ARG A 70 28.04 5.84 -157.11
C ARG A 70 28.73 6.82 -158.09
N THR A 71 29.54 6.29 -159.02
CA THR A 71 29.92 6.73 -160.40
C THR A 71 31.37 6.26 -160.68
N SER A 72 31.90 5.91 -161.84
CA SER A 72 31.47 5.84 -163.24
C SER A 72 32.36 4.78 -163.91
N ARG A 73 31.75 3.82 -164.62
CA ARG A 73 32.40 2.67 -165.27
C ARG A 73 33.00 3.10 -166.60
N ARG A 74 34.34 3.10 -166.72
CA ARG A 74 35.14 2.71 -167.93
C ARG A 74 36.59 3.22 -167.94
N ALA A 75 37.02 4.04 -166.98
CA ALA A 75 38.44 4.40 -166.79
C ALA A 75 39.16 3.60 -165.67
N PHE A 76 38.41 2.82 -164.87
CA PHE A 76 38.85 2.06 -163.69
C PHE A 76 39.81 0.88 -163.99
N TRP A 77 39.80 0.36 -165.22
CA TRP A 77 40.56 -0.86 -165.55
C TRP A 77 42.06 -0.63 -165.79
N MET A 78 42.49 0.58 -166.15
CA MET A 78 43.92 0.89 -166.33
C MET A 78 44.59 1.45 -165.07
N TRP A 79 43.81 2.00 -164.12
CA TRP A 79 44.31 2.35 -162.77
C TRP A 79 44.41 1.13 -161.84
N MET A 80 43.49 0.16 -161.96
CA MET A 80 43.49 -1.09 -161.16
C MET A 80 44.80 -1.89 -161.27
N VAL A 81 45.42 -1.99 -162.45
CA VAL A 81 46.65 -2.78 -162.60
C VAL A 81 47.84 -2.12 -161.90
N ALA A 82 47.96 -0.79 -161.97
CA ALA A 82 48.99 -0.04 -161.23
C ALA A 82 48.71 0.00 -159.71
N ALA A 83 47.44 0.15 -159.32
CA ALA A 83 47.02 0.13 -157.91
C ALA A 83 47.12 -1.27 -157.29
N CYS A 84 46.97 -2.35 -158.05
CA CYS A 84 47.19 -3.72 -157.55
C CYS A 84 48.67 -3.97 -157.22
N ILE A 85 49.61 -3.43 -157.99
CA ILE A 85 51.05 -3.60 -157.72
C ILE A 85 51.47 -2.76 -156.51
N ILE A 86 51.03 -1.50 -156.41
CA ILE A 86 51.29 -0.65 -155.24
C ILE A 86 50.52 -1.15 -154.00
N GLY A 87 49.30 -1.66 -154.18
CA GLY A 87 48.46 -2.26 -153.14
C GLY A 87 49.07 -3.55 -152.58
N TYR A 88 49.69 -4.39 -153.42
CA TYR A 88 50.33 -5.63 -152.97
C TYR A 88 51.62 -5.36 -152.17
N LEU A 89 52.40 -4.34 -152.54
CA LEU A 89 53.60 -3.95 -151.81
C LEU A 89 53.30 -3.18 -150.51
N THR A 90 52.25 -2.35 -150.50
CA THR A 90 51.79 -1.67 -149.28
C THR A 90 51.01 -2.59 -148.34
N SER A 91 50.24 -3.57 -148.86
CA SER A 91 49.53 -4.54 -148.02
C SER A 91 50.48 -5.43 -147.23
N TYR A 92 51.66 -5.76 -147.77
CA TYR A 92 52.64 -6.57 -147.03
C TYR A 92 53.21 -5.81 -145.81
N HIS A 93 53.46 -4.51 -145.94
CA HIS A 93 53.90 -3.68 -144.82
C HIS A 93 52.78 -3.38 -143.81
N VAL A 94 51.54 -3.17 -144.27
CA VAL A 94 50.40 -2.97 -143.36
C VAL A 94 50.01 -4.25 -142.63
N LEU A 95 50.05 -5.42 -143.29
CA LEU A 95 49.87 -6.72 -142.64
C LEU A 95 51.01 -6.99 -141.66
N SER A 96 52.27 -6.68 -142.00
CA SER A 96 53.40 -6.85 -141.09
C SER A 96 53.30 -5.96 -139.84
N SER A 97 52.94 -4.68 -139.99
CA SER A 97 52.72 -3.78 -138.84
C SER A 97 51.49 -4.16 -138.03
N TYR A 98 50.45 -4.68 -138.67
CA TYR A 98 49.26 -5.20 -137.98
C TYR A 98 49.58 -6.46 -137.17
N TYR A 99 50.35 -7.41 -137.70
CA TYR A 99 50.79 -8.59 -136.95
C TYR A 99 51.77 -8.25 -135.82
N GLN A 100 52.66 -7.27 -136.00
CA GLN A 100 53.51 -6.78 -134.90
C GLN A 100 52.69 -6.06 -133.82
N SER A 101 51.69 -5.25 -134.21
CA SER A 101 50.77 -4.62 -133.26
C SER A 101 49.96 -5.65 -132.49
N LEU A 102 49.40 -6.67 -133.16
CA LEU A 102 48.71 -7.77 -132.50
C LEU A 102 49.65 -8.51 -131.54
N ARG A 103 50.87 -8.85 -131.96
CA ARG A 103 51.82 -9.57 -131.11
C ARG A 103 52.22 -8.74 -129.88
N SER A 104 52.40 -7.44 -130.04
CA SER A 104 52.65 -6.52 -128.93
C SER A 104 51.44 -6.38 -127.98
N GLY A 105 50.23 -6.40 -128.54
CA GLY A 105 48.97 -6.43 -127.79
C GLY A 105 48.84 -7.72 -126.97
N TRP A 106 49.10 -8.88 -127.57
CA TRP A 106 49.14 -10.17 -126.88
C TRP A 106 50.18 -10.19 -125.77
N THR A 107 51.40 -9.68 -125.98
CA THR A 107 52.40 -9.61 -124.91
C THR A 107 52.01 -8.64 -123.78
N GLN A 108 51.32 -7.54 -124.10
CA GLN A 108 50.79 -6.63 -123.07
C GLN A 108 49.62 -7.23 -122.31
N GLU A 109 48.78 -8.01 -122.97
CA GLU A 109 47.63 -8.69 -122.38
C GLU A 109 48.09 -9.86 -121.51
N GLU A 110 49.09 -10.62 -121.96
CA GLU A 110 49.74 -11.68 -121.19
C GLU A 110 50.48 -11.13 -119.97
N ALA A 111 51.16 -9.98 -120.09
CA ALA A 111 51.73 -9.27 -118.96
C ALA A 111 50.66 -8.78 -117.97
N ARG A 112 49.56 -8.19 -118.47
CA ARG A 112 48.42 -7.77 -117.63
C ARG A 112 47.75 -8.95 -116.93
N HIS A 113 47.57 -10.08 -117.62
CA HIS A 113 47.05 -11.31 -117.04
C HIS A 113 48.00 -11.87 -115.98
N ALA A 114 49.31 -11.86 -116.23
CA ALA A 114 50.30 -12.30 -115.25
C ALA A 114 50.26 -11.43 -113.98
N ASP A 115 50.08 -10.11 -114.12
CA ASP A 115 49.97 -9.21 -112.98
C ASP A 115 48.61 -9.34 -112.25
N LEU A 116 47.51 -9.57 -112.97
CA LEU A 116 46.22 -9.91 -112.36
C LEU A 116 46.26 -11.22 -111.59
N VAL A 117 46.92 -12.26 -112.12
CA VAL A 117 47.11 -13.54 -111.42
C VAL A 117 47.99 -13.33 -110.17
N LYS A 118 49.02 -12.47 -110.24
CA LYS A 118 49.81 -12.11 -109.03
C LYS A 118 48.96 -11.38 -107.99
N GLN A 119 48.12 -10.43 -108.40
CA GLN A 119 47.23 -9.71 -107.50
C GLN A 119 46.20 -10.66 -106.86
N TRP A 120 45.57 -11.51 -107.67
CA TRP A 120 44.61 -12.50 -107.19
C TRP A 120 45.27 -13.50 -106.22
N THR A 121 46.45 -14.02 -106.54
CA THR A 121 47.17 -14.94 -105.64
C THR A 121 47.66 -14.26 -104.37
N ALA A 122 47.91 -12.94 -104.38
CA ALA A 122 48.19 -12.17 -103.17
C ALA A 122 46.93 -12.00 -102.32
N GLU A 123 45.80 -11.63 -102.93
CA GLU A 123 44.51 -11.48 -102.25
C GLU A 123 44.01 -12.81 -101.67
N GLU A 124 44.18 -13.92 -102.40
CA GLU A 124 43.84 -15.26 -101.93
C GLU A 124 44.66 -15.64 -100.69
N ARG A 125 45.96 -15.31 -100.66
CA ARG A 125 46.80 -15.50 -99.47
C ARG A 125 46.36 -14.63 -98.30
N GLU A 126 45.94 -13.40 -98.55
CA GLU A 126 45.41 -12.52 -97.49
C GLU A 126 44.09 -13.04 -96.93
N HIS A 127 43.19 -13.51 -97.79
CA HIS A 127 41.94 -14.15 -97.39
C HIS A 127 42.18 -15.45 -96.62
N ASP A 128 43.14 -16.27 -97.03
CA ASP A 128 43.50 -17.48 -96.30
C ASP A 128 44.14 -17.17 -94.95
N ALA A 129 45.02 -16.16 -94.88
CA ALA A 129 45.57 -15.68 -93.62
C ALA A 129 44.46 -15.16 -92.68
N LEU A 130 43.48 -14.44 -93.22
CA LEU A 130 42.33 -13.97 -92.45
C LEU A 130 41.43 -15.13 -91.98
N ARG A 131 41.20 -16.14 -92.82
CA ARG A 131 40.45 -17.35 -92.45
C ARG A 131 41.13 -18.10 -91.31
N VAL A 132 42.46 -18.27 -91.38
CA VAL A 132 43.24 -18.89 -90.30
C VAL A 132 43.16 -18.04 -89.03
N LYS A 133 43.30 -16.71 -89.14
CA LYS A 133 43.16 -15.81 -88.00
C LYS A 133 41.78 -15.92 -87.33
N MET A 134 40.70 -15.90 -88.11
CA MET A 134 39.34 -16.09 -87.60
C MET A 134 39.12 -17.47 -86.97
N GLN A 135 39.75 -18.52 -87.50
CA GLN A 135 39.70 -19.85 -86.89
C GLN A 135 40.41 -19.88 -85.54
N VAL A 136 41.60 -19.26 -85.44
CA VAL A 136 42.35 -19.14 -84.17
C VAL A 136 41.54 -18.34 -83.15
N GLU A 137 40.98 -17.20 -83.53
CA GLU A 137 40.14 -16.37 -82.66
C GLU A 137 38.87 -17.12 -82.22
N ARG A 138 38.24 -17.89 -83.11
CA ARG A 138 37.08 -18.73 -82.77
C ARG A 138 37.44 -19.80 -81.75
N VAL A 139 38.60 -20.45 -81.91
CA VAL A 139 39.09 -21.45 -80.94
C VAL A 139 39.40 -20.79 -79.59
N ALA A 140 40.04 -19.62 -79.59
CA ALA A 140 40.33 -18.85 -78.38
C ALA A 140 39.03 -18.46 -77.65
N MET A 141 38.05 -17.91 -78.38
CA MET A 141 36.74 -17.53 -77.84
C MET A 141 35.96 -18.73 -77.29
N ASN A 142 36.02 -19.88 -77.96
CA ASN A 142 35.41 -21.11 -77.46
C ASN A 142 36.09 -21.62 -76.19
N LEU A 143 37.42 -21.46 -76.07
CA LEU A 143 38.16 -21.82 -74.85
C LEU A 143 37.78 -20.90 -73.70
N GLU A 144 37.70 -19.59 -73.94
CA GLU A 144 37.24 -18.62 -72.94
C GLU A 144 35.81 -18.91 -72.50
N ARG A 145 34.89 -19.19 -73.43
CA ARG A 145 33.52 -19.59 -73.09
C ARG A 145 33.51 -20.80 -72.16
N LYS A 146 34.30 -21.83 -72.46
CA LYS A 146 34.42 -23.01 -71.58
C LYS A 146 34.95 -22.66 -70.19
N ARG A 147 35.91 -21.74 -70.09
CA ARG A 147 36.41 -21.26 -68.78
C ARG A 147 35.32 -20.51 -68.01
N TRP A 148 34.58 -19.64 -68.68
CA TRP A 148 33.44 -18.94 -68.11
C TRP A 148 32.34 -19.89 -67.66
N ASP A 149 32.04 -20.93 -68.44
CA ASP A 149 31.05 -21.96 -68.07
C ASP A 149 31.50 -22.70 -66.80
N THR A 150 32.79 -23.09 -66.70
CA THR A 150 33.32 -23.73 -65.48
C THR A 150 33.32 -22.81 -64.27
N GLU A 151 33.72 -21.54 -64.44
CA GLU A 151 33.67 -20.55 -63.34
C GLU A 151 32.23 -20.29 -62.90
N TRP A 152 31.28 -20.29 -63.84
CA TRP A 152 29.87 -20.12 -63.56
C TRP A 152 29.30 -21.30 -62.79
N GLU A 153 29.63 -22.54 -63.18
CA GLU A 153 29.23 -23.75 -62.45
C GLU A 153 29.82 -23.78 -61.03
N GLU A 154 31.09 -23.42 -60.86
CA GLU A 154 31.73 -23.33 -59.54
C GLU A 154 31.08 -22.26 -58.66
N HIS A 155 30.78 -21.09 -59.23
CA HIS A 155 30.09 -20.02 -58.52
C HIS A 155 28.65 -20.42 -58.17
N ASP A 156 27.94 -21.14 -59.04
CA ASP A 156 26.59 -21.64 -58.75
C ASP A 156 26.59 -22.69 -57.65
N ALA A 157 27.53 -23.64 -57.69
CA ALA A 157 27.75 -24.60 -56.61
C ALA A 157 28.06 -23.92 -55.27
N LEU A 158 28.86 -22.84 -55.29
CA LEU A 158 29.14 -22.04 -54.10
C LEU A 158 27.88 -21.33 -53.58
N ARG A 159 27.04 -20.79 -54.46
CA ARG A 159 25.75 -20.17 -54.07
C ARG A 159 24.83 -21.17 -53.41
N LEU A 160 24.70 -22.37 -53.97
CA LEU A 160 23.90 -23.45 -53.39
C LEU A 160 24.44 -23.88 -52.03
N LYS A 161 25.77 -23.97 -51.88
CA LYS A 161 26.40 -24.26 -50.59
C LYS A 161 26.09 -23.17 -49.55
N MET A 162 26.23 -21.90 -49.91
CA MET A 162 25.88 -20.78 -49.02
C MET A 162 24.40 -20.75 -48.67
N GLN A 163 23.50 -21.12 -49.58
CA GLN A 163 22.07 -21.26 -49.31
C GLN A 163 21.79 -22.38 -48.31
N ALA A 164 22.38 -23.56 -48.52
CA ALA A 164 22.26 -24.69 -47.60
C ALA A 164 22.81 -24.36 -46.20
N GLU A 165 23.94 -23.64 -46.11
CA GLU A 165 24.49 -23.17 -44.84
C GLU A 165 23.56 -22.14 -44.15
N ARG A 166 22.94 -21.23 -44.90
CA ARG A 166 21.95 -20.28 -44.35
C ARG A 166 20.71 -21.01 -43.82
N GLU A 167 20.18 -21.96 -44.57
CA GLU A 167 19.03 -22.77 -44.13
C GLU A 167 19.36 -23.59 -42.88
N ALA A 168 20.58 -24.15 -42.80
CA ALA A 168 21.06 -24.85 -41.62
C ALA A 168 21.14 -23.93 -40.39
N MET A 169 21.70 -22.72 -40.55
CA MET A 169 21.77 -21.72 -39.48
C MET A 169 20.38 -21.24 -39.05
N ASP A 170 19.43 -21.09 -39.99
CA ASP A 170 18.05 -20.71 -39.67
C ASP A 170 17.32 -21.81 -38.89
N LEU A 171 17.56 -23.08 -39.22
CA LEU A 171 17.04 -24.21 -38.46
C LEU A 171 17.63 -24.28 -37.06
N GLU A 172 18.93 -24.03 -36.91
CA GLU A 172 19.60 -23.97 -35.61
C GLU A 172 19.06 -22.83 -34.76
N ARG A 173 18.88 -21.64 -35.36
CA ARG A 173 18.25 -20.49 -34.68
C ARG A 173 16.85 -20.84 -34.19
N LYS A 174 16.02 -21.48 -35.02
CA LYS A 174 14.67 -21.93 -34.63
C LYS A 174 14.70 -22.95 -33.49
N ARG A 175 15.71 -23.82 -33.42
CA ARG A 175 15.89 -24.74 -32.29
C ARG A 175 16.23 -23.97 -31.03
N TRP A 176 17.17 -23.03 -31.13
CA TRP A 176 17.59 -22.21 -30.02
C TRP A 176 16.45 -21.32 -29.49
N ASP A 177 15.64 -20.74 -30.37
CA ASP A 177 14.45 -19.96 -30.00
C ASP A 177 13.45 -20.82 -29.22
N LYS A 178 13.20 -22.07 -29.65
CA LYS A 178 12.32 -23.00 -28.91
C LYS A 178 12.87 -23.38 -27.55
N GLU A 179 14.16 -23.69 -27.47
CA GLU A 179 14.83 -23.99 -26.19
C GLU A 179 14.77 -22.79 -25.24
N TRP A 180 14.94 -21.59 -25.79
CA TRP A 180 14.85 -20.33 -25.06
C TRP A 180 13.45 -20.08 -24.53
N GLU A 181 12.41 -20.22 -25.37
CA GLU A 181 11.01 -20.11 -24.97
C GLU A 181 10.65 -21.12 -23.88
N GLU A 182 11.11 -22.37 -24.00
CA GLU A 182 10.88 -23.40 -22.99
C GLU A 182 11.57 -23.07 -21.67
N HIS A 183 12.81 -22.58 -21.73
CA HIS A 183 13.56 -22.16 -20.55
C HIS A 183 12.92 -20.97 -19.84
N GLU A 184 12.44 -19.97 -20.58
CA GLU A 184 11.72 -18.83 -20.00
C GLU A 184 10.37 -19.26 -19.40
N ARG A 185 9.65 -20.20 -20.03
CA ARG A 185 8.44 -20.79 -19.44
C ARG A 185 8.75 -21.50 -18.11
N ARG A 186 9.82 -22.30 -18.03
CA ARG A 186 10.24 -22.97 -16.78
C ARG A 186 10.60 -21.96 -15.68
N LYS A 187 11.27 -20.86 -16.03
CA LYS A 187 11.56 -19.78 -15.08
C LYS A 187 10.29 -19.10 -14.57
N GLU A 188 9.34 -18.80 -15.46
CA GLU A 188 8.09 -18.15 -15.08
C GLU A 188 7.24 -19.07 -14.18
N GLU A 189 7.17 -20.35 -14.51
CA GLU A 189 6.53 -21.37 -13.66
C GLU A 189 7.22 -21.48 -12.29
N GLY A 190 8.55 -21.51 -12.26
CA GLY A 190 9.32 -21.50 -11.02
C GLY A 190 9.07 -20.26 -10.17
N ARG A 191 9.00 -19.07 -10.79
CA ARG A 191 8.72 -17.81 -10.09
C ARG A 191 7.30 -17.79 -9.52
N LYS A 192 6.31 -18.30 -10.26
CA LYS A 192 4.92 -18.44 -9.78
C LYS A 192 4.82 -19.41 -8.61
N GLU A 193 5.55 -20.51 -8.65
CA GLU A 193 5.57 -21.49 -7.55
C GLU A 193 6.26 -20.92 -6.31
N GLU A 194 7.39 -20.22 -6.47
CA GLU A 194 8.06 -19.52 -5.39
C GLU A 194 7.16 -18.44 -4.77
N GLU A 195 6.42 -17.69 -5.59
CA GLU A 195 5.47 -16.68 -5.10
C GLU A 195 4.31 -17.30 -4.32
N LYS A 196 3.74 -18.42 -4.79
CA LYS A 196 2.72 -19.18 -4.06
C LYS A 196 3.26 -19.68 -2.71
N GLN A 197 4.45 -20.27 -2.70
CA GLN A 197 5.07 -20.75 -1.45
C GLN A 197 5.33 -19.61 -0.46
N LYS A 198 5.79 -18.44 -0.94
CA LYS A 198 5.94 -17.25 -0.11
C LYS A 198 4.61 -16.75 0.43
N GLU A 199 3.56 -16.75 -0.40
CA GLU A 199 2.23 -16.32 0.03
C GLU A 199 1.64 -17.28 1.08
N GLU A 200 1.77 -18.58 0.89
CA GLU A 200 1.35 -19.60 1.85
C GLU A 200 2.12 -19.47 3.17
N THR A 201 3.43 -19.32 3.12
CA THR A 201 4.28 -19.09 4.30
C THR A 201 3.84 -17.82 5.04
N ARG A 202 3.55 -16.74 4.32
CA ARG A 202 3.07 -15.48 4.92
C ARG A 202 1.72 -15.66 5.61
N LYS A 203 0.78 -16.39 4.99
CA LYS A 203 -0.53 -16.69 5.58
C LYS A 203 -0.40 -17.56 6.84
N GLU A 204 0.49 -18.56 6.82
CA GLU A 204 0.76 -19.40 7.98
C GLU A 204 1.39 -18.60 9.13
N GLU A 205 2.37 -17.75 8.82
CA GLU A 205 3.00 -16.88 9.82
C GLU A 205 2.01 -15.89 10.42
N GLU A 206 1.13 -15.29 9.61
CA GLU A 206 0.07 -14.39 10.07
C GLU A 206 -0.90 -15.11 11.00
N LYS A 207 -1.32 -16.33 10.65
CA LYS A 207 -2.17 -17.16 11.52
C LYS A 207 -1.48 -17.48 12.86
N ARG A 208 -0.20 -17.85 12.84
CA ARG A 208 0.59 -18.10 14.07
C ARG A 208 0.70 -16.86 14.94
N ARG A 209 0.88 -15.67 14.34
CA ARG A 209 0.91 -14.39 15.07
C ARG A 209 -0.45 -14.05 15.68
N GLU A 210 -1.54 -14.31 14.98
CA GLU A 210 -2.89 -14.09 15.50
C GLU A 210 -3.21 -15.03 16.67
N GLU A 211 -2.87 -16.32 16.56
CA GLU A 211 -3.02 -17.29 17.64
C GLU A 211 -2.17 -16.92 18.87
N ALA A 212 -0.92 -16.49 18.67
CA ALA A 212 -0.06 -16.02 19.75
C ALA A 212 -0.64 -14.78 20.46
N ARG A 213 -1.24 -13.83 19.70
CA ARG A 213 -1.90 -12.65 20.28
C ARG A 213 -3.11 -13.03 21.11
N LYS A 214 -3.93 -13.99 20.65
CA LYS A 214 -5.10 -14.49 21.39
C LYS A 214 -4.68 -15.18 22.69
N GLU A 215 -3.60 -15.95 22.66
CA GLU A 215 -3.07 -16.63 23.84
C GLU A 215 -2.50 -15.62 24.86
N GLU A 216 -1.76 -14.61 24.40
CA GLU A 216 -1.23 -13.55 25.28
C GLU A 216 -2.37 -12.73 25.92
N GLU A 217 -3.43 -12.42 25.17
CA GLU A 217 -4.61 -11.72 25.68
C GLU A 217 -5.33 -12.55 26.75
N LYS A 218 -5.49 -13.85 26.51
CA LYS A 218 -6.07 -14.78 27.48
C LYS A 218 -5.23 -14.86 28.76
N GLN A 219 -3.90 -14.98 28.64
CA GLN A 219 -3.00 -14.97 29.79
C GLN A 219 -3.08 -13.66 30.60
N LYS A 220 -3.19 -12.52 29.91
CA LYS A 220 -3.39 -11.21 30.57
C LYS A 220 -4.73 -11.14 31.29
N GLU A 221 -5.80 -11.68 30.71
CA GLU A 221 -7.11 -11.71 31.34
C GLU A 221 -7.13 -12.61 32.57
N ASP A 222 -6.57 -13.82 32.49
CA ASP A 222 -6.48 -14.76 33.60
C ASP A 222 -5.69 -14.16 34.77
N LYS A 223 -4.54 -13.52 34.48
CA LYS A 223 -3.76 -12.80 35.50
C LYS A 223 -4.53 -11.65 36.15
N ARG A 224 -5.35 -10.93 35.37
CA ARG A 224 -6.20 -9.85 35.91
C ARG A 224 -7.30 -10.41 36.82
N ARG A 225 -7.91 -11.53 36.45
CA ARG A 225 -8.92 -12.22 37.28
C ARG A 225 -8.32 -12.71 38.60
N GLU A 226 -7.14 -13.33 38.56
CA GLU A 226 -6.42 -13.80 39.75
C GLU A 226 -6.04 -12.64 40.68
N GLU A 227 -5.55 -11.52 40.13
CA GLU A 227 -5.24 -10.33 40.93
C GLU A 227 -6.50 -9.72 41.58
N GLU A 228 -7.61 -9.68 40.84
CA GLU A 228 -8.88 -9.18 41.39
C GLU A 228 -9.41 -10.08 42.51
N GLU A 229 -9.34 -11.40 42.34
CA GLU A 229 -9.72 -12.37 43.36
C GLU A 229 -8.86 -12.22 44.62
N ARG A 230 -7.55 -12.07 44.46
CA ARG A 230 -6.64 -11.77 45.58
C ARG A 230 -7.05 -10.49 46.32
N ARG A 231 -7.34 -9.41 45.60
CA ARG A 231 -7.81 -8.13 46.21
C ARG A 231 -9.17 -8.26 46.89
N ARG A 232 -10.05 -9.14 46.41
CA ARG A 232 -11.34 -9.44 47.08
C ARG A 232 -11.10 -10.24 48.36
N SER A 233 -10.23 -11.24 48.32
CA SER A 233 -9.85 -12.05 49.48
C SER A 233 -9.21 -11.20 50.58
N GLU A 234 -8.25 -10.33 50.23
CA GLU A 234 -7.59 -9.41 51.17
C GLU A 234 -8.59 -8.43 51.83
N ARG A 235 -9.55 -7.90 51.05
CA ARG A 235 -10.62 -7.05 51.60
C ARG A 235 -11.50 -7.80 52.58
N HIS A 236 -11.93 -9.01 52.23
CA HIS A 236 -12.76 -9.84 53.09
C HIS A 236 -12.00 -10.24 54.37
N GLU A 237 -10.72 -10.58 54.27
CA GLU A 237 -9.88 -10.88 55.45
C GLU A 237 -9.73 -9.65 56.35
N LYS A 238 -9.49 -8.47 55.77
CA LYS A 238 -9.43 -7.22 56.52
C LYS A 238 -10.74 -6.97 57.26
N GLU A 239 -11.88 -7.01 56.58
CA GLU A 239 -13.21 -6.82 57.19
C GLU A 239 -13.48 -7.83 58.31
N GLN A 240 -13.14 -9.10 58.12
CA GLN A 240 -13.27 -10.15 59.14
C GLN A 240 -12.39 -9.85 60.37
N LYS A 241 -11.15 -9.39 60.15
CA LYS A 241 -10.24 -9.00 61.23
C LYS A 241 -10.79 -7.80 62.01
N GLU A 242 -11.30 -6.79 61.31
CA GLU A 242 -11.92 -5.61 61.92
C GLU A 242 -13.16 -5.98 62.75
N ARG A 243 -14.03 -6.85 62.22
CA ARG A 243 -15.19 -7.36 62.94
C ARG A 243 -14.80 -8.09 64.23
N ARG A 244 -13.83 -9.00 64.16
CA ARG A 244 -13.32 -9.73 65.34
C ARG A 244 -12.72 -8.76 66.39
N MET A 245 -12.02 -7.72 65.94
CA MET A 245 -11.45 -6.71 66.85
C MET A 245 -12.55 -5.88 67.54
N ARG A 246 -13.60 -5.49 66.81
CA ARG A 246 -14.75 -4.74 67.38
C ARG A 246 -15.57 -5.57 68.38
N GLU A 247 -15.67 -6.88 68.16
CA GLU A 247 -16.29 -7.84 69.08
C GLU A 247 -15.48 -7.97 70.39
N GLN A 248 -14.16 -7.79 70.36
CA GLN A 248 -13.30 -7.80 71.55
C GLN A 248 -13.36 -6.52 72.40
N LEU A 249 -14.05 -5.48 71.93
CA LEU A 249 -14.34 -4.31 72.75
C LEU A 249 -15.49 -4.63 73.71
N PHE A 250 -15.39 -4.23 74.96
CA PHE A 250 -16.45 -4.44 75.95
C PHE A 250 -16.48 -3.30 76.95
N TRP A 251 -17.62 -3.07 77.58
CA TRP A 251 -17.74 -2.05 78.63
C TRP A 251 -17.19 -2.60 79.95
N VAL A 252 -16.34 -1.82 80.61
CA VAL A 252 -15.76 -2.13 81.92
C VAL A 252 -16.31 -1.14 82.93
N GLY A 253 -16.67 -1.63 84.12
CA GLY A 253 -17.23 -0.78 85.17
C GLY A 253 -18.60 -0.22 84.80
N PHE A 254 -19.38 -0.93 83.98
CA PHE A 254 -20.73 -0.50 83.62
C PHE A 254 -21.62 -0.49 84.86
N GLY A 255 -22.12 0.69 85.20
CA GLY A 255 -22.96 0.87 86.38
C GLY A 255 -23.82 2.13 86.31
N PRO A 256 -24.91 2.15 87.10
CA PRO A 256 -25.67 3.37 87.32
C PRO A 256 -24.79 4.41 88.04
N SER A 257 -24.97 5.67 87.67
CA SER A 257 -24.44 6.80 88.42
C SER A 257 -25.61 7.53 89.11
N GLN A 258 -25.62 8.86 89.10
CA GLN A 258 -26.63 9.69 89.75
C GLN A 258 -27.88 9.92 88.89
N CYS A 259 -28.99 10.27 89.52
CA CYS A 259 -30.17 10.76 88.83
C CYS A 259 -29.93 12.20 88.35
N VAL A 260 -30.20 12.45 87.07
CA VAL A 260 -29.96 13.76 86.45
C VAL A 260 -31.25 14.56 86.30
N LYS A 261 -32.40 13.89 86.07
CA LYS A 261 -33.73 14.48 85.95
C LYS A 261 -34.77 13.49 86.47
N TYR A 262 -36.03 13.93 86.63
CA TYR A 262 -37.14 13.05 86.95
C TYR A 262 -37.23 11.88 85.97
N GLY A 263 -37.21 10.66 86.49
CA GLY A 263 -37.23 9.42 85.70
C GLY A 263 -36.03 9.24 84.78
N THR A 264 -34.93 10.01 84.97
CA THR A 264 -33.74 9.95 84.12
C THR A 264 -32.47 9.71 84.94
N ARG A 265 -31.75 8.64 84.62
CA ARG A 265 -30.48 8.26 85.24
C ARG A 265 -29.33 8.37 84.26
N GLU A 266 -28.18 8.79 84.75
CA GLU A 266 -26.93 8.65 84.01
C GLU A 266 -26.28 7.29 84.30
N TYR A 267 -25.86 6.57 83.26
CA TYR A 267 -24.98 5.40 83.37
C TYR A 267 -23.61 5.77 82.86
N SER A 268 -22.58 5.11 83.40
CA SER A 268 -21.22 5.29 82.90
C SER A 268 -20.47 3.98 82.82
N ALA A 269 -19.53 3.90 81.89
CA ALA A 269 -18.63 2.76 81.71
C ALA A 269 -17.42 3.16 80.88
N THR A 270 -16.29 2.54 81.16
CA THR A 270 -15.05 2.77 80.42
C THR A 270 -14.93 1.73 79.30
N LEU A 271 -14.51 2.16 78.10
CA LEU A 271 -14.31 1.23 76.99
C LEU A 271 -13.09 0.32 77.25
N GLY A 272 -13.38 -0.94 77.52
CA GLY A 272 -12.43 -2.04 77.73
C GLY A 272 -12.03 -2.75 76.44
N GLY A 273 -11.03 -3.62 76.57
CA GLY A 273 -10.42 -4.33 75.44
C GLY A 273 -9.16 -3.64 74.90
N ARG A 274 -8.54 -4.27 73.90
CA ARG A 274 -7.36 -3.75 73.20
C ARG A 274 -7.83 -3.08 71.92
N VAL A 275 -8.15 -1.78 71.99
CA VAL A 275 -8.42 -0.97 70.80
C VAL A 275 -7.13 -0.90 69.98
N PRO A 276 -7.13 -1.27 68.69
CA PRO A 276 -5.94 -1.15 67.87
C PRO A 276 -5.48 0.31 67.80
N LEU A 277 -4.16 0.52 67.76
CA LEU A 277 -3.56 1.87 67.79
C LEU A 277 -4.02 2.78 66.64
N GLU A 278 -4.51 2.19 65.55
CA GLU A 278 -4.96 2.87 64.33
C GLU A 278 -6.40 3.39 64.41
N TYR A 279 -7.16 3.01 65.44
CA TYR A 279 -8.58 3.34 65.56
C TYR A 279 -8.77 4.58 66.45
N ASP A 280 -9.72 5.42 66.04
CA ASP A 280 -10.19 6.53 66.88
C ASP A 280 -11.05 5.95 68.03
N THR A 281 -10.46 5.93 69.23
CA THR A 281 -11.07 5.42 70.45
C THR A 281 -12.38 6.14 70.79
N ARG A 282 -12.48 7.44 70.49
CA ARG A 282 -13.67 8.24 70.75
C ARG A 282 -14.80 7.87 69.80
N LYS A 283 -14.49 7.63 68.53
CA LYS A 283 -15.48 7.17 67.54
C LYS A 283 -16.05 5.80 67.93
N GLU A 284 -15.17 4.84 68.28
CA GLU A 284 -15.60 3.51 68.70
C GLU A 284 -16.44 3.55 69.99
N CYS A 285 -16.17 4.50 70.89
CA CYS A 285 -17.00 4.75 72.07
C CYS A 285 -18.46 5.09 71.70
N TYR A 286 -18.69 6.04 70.79
CA TYR A 286 -20.07 6.41 70.38
C TYR A 286 -20.79 5.32 69.61
N GLU A 287 -20.05 4.47 68.90
CA GLU A 287 -20.62 3.45 68.03
C GLU A 287 -21.02 2.18 68.81
N LYS A 288 -20.26 1.84 69.85
CA LYS A 288 -20.52 0.69 70.73
C LYS A 288 -21.77 0.95 71.58
N SER A 289 -22.73 0.04 71.54
CA SER A 289 -23.95 0.14 72.37
C SER A 289 -23.78 -0.63 73.69
N ALA A 290 -24.53 -0.25 74.71
CA ALA A 290 -24.68 -1.01 75.96
C ALA A 290 -26.13 -1.45 76.13
N GLU A 291 -26.36 -2.59 76.76
CA GLU A 291 -27.69 -3.06 77.09
C GLU A 291 -28.12 -2.47 78.44
N ILE A 292 -29.15 -1.63 78.43
CA ILE A 292 -29.71 -0.97 79.63
C ILE A 292 -31.20 -1.28 79.65
N HIS A 293 -31.66 -1.94 80.72
CA HIS A 293 -33.06 -2.43 80.86
C HIS A 293 -33.56 -3.22 79.63
N GLY A 294 -32.70 -4.07 79.06
CA GLY A 294 -33.03 -4.89 77.89
C GLY A 294 -33.05 -4.15 76.55
N ARG A 295 -32.62 -2.88 76.50
CA ARG A 295 -32.52 -2.08 75.27
C ARG A 295 -31.06 -1.76 74.95
N LEU A 296 -30.66 -1.90 73.69
CA LEU A 296 -29.34 -1.48 73.23
C LEU A 296 -29.33 0.03 72.98
N VAL A 297 -28.57 0.77 73.80
CA VAL A 297 -28.48 2.23 73.74
C VAL A 297 -27.04 2.65 73.46
N LYS A 298 -26.86 3.61 72.55
CA LYS A 298 -25.56 4.25 72.30
C LYS A 298 -25.28 5.33 73.34
N PRO A 299 -24.01 5.57 73.71
CA PRO A 299 -23.67 6.64 74.63
C PRO A 299 -24.15 7.99 74.11
N THR A 300 -24.68 8.80 75.03
CA THR A 300 -25.03 10.20 74.75
C THR A 300 -23.77 11.06 74.62
N ARG A 301 -22.74 10.72 75.39
CA ARG A 301 -21.45 11.43 75.42
C ARG A 301 -20.31 10.46 75.66
N CYS A 302 -19.18 10.73 75.03
CA CYS A 302 -17.90 10.06 75.27
C CYS A 302 -16.84 11.09 75.65
N ASP A 303 -16.30 10.95 76.85
CA ASP A 303 -15.29 11.83 77.42
C ASP A 303 -13.90 11.23 77.27
N GLU A 304 -12.93 12.08 76.92
CA GLU A 304 -11.60 11.65 76.47
C GLU A 304 -10.64 11.22 77.59
N GLN A 305 -11.07 11.16 78.85
CA GLN A 305 -10.17 10.92 79.98
C GLN A 305 -10.81 10.11 81.11
N ASP A 306 -10.42 8.84 81.18
CA ASP A 306 -10.03 8.23 82.44
C ASP A 306 -8.50 8.30 82.57
N THR A 307 -7.95 8.15 83.77
CA THR A 307 -6.49 8.23 84.08
C THR A 307 -5.60 7.33 83.22
N CYS A 308 -6.16 6.34 82.53
CA CYS A 308 -5.48 5.44 81.59
C CYS A 308 -5.70 5.76 80.10
N GLY A 309 -6.28 6.92 79.74
CA GLY A 309 -6.51 7.33 78.35
C GLY A 309 -7.58 6.51 77.61
N ARG A 310 -8.44 5.80 78.36
CA ARG A 310 -9.60 5.10 77.80
C ARG A 310 -10.80 6.06 77.79
N PRO A 311 -11.64 6.07 76.75
CA PRO A 311 -12.81 6.91 76.73
C PRO A 311 -13.85 6.41 77.74
N LEU A 312 -14.42 7.34 78.50
CA LEU A 312 -15.53 7.11 79.42
C LEU A 312 -16.83 7.42 78.68
N ALA A 313 -17.67 6.41 78.50
CA ALA A 313 -19.00 6.57 77.93
C ALA A 313 -20.00 6.94 79.03
N ARG A 314 -20.91 7.85 78.69
CA ARG A 314 -22.06 8.24 79.50
C ARG A 314 -23.35 8.08 78.70
N TRP A 315 -24.35 7.46 79.33
CA TRP A 315 -25.70 7.32 78.77
C TRP A 315 -26.68 8.08 79.66
N THR A 316 -27.50 8.94 79.07
CA THR A 316 -28.64 9.54 79.75
C THR A 316 -29.89 8.72 79.40
N VAL A 317 -30.40 7.96 80.36
CA VAL A 317 -31.49 6.98 80.18
C VAL A 317 -32.73 7.51 80.87
N ASP A 318 -33.81 7.72 80.11
CA ASP A 318 -35.07 8.34 80.55
C ASP A 318 -36.25 7.35 80.62
N PHE A 319 -35.96 6.04 80.60
CA PHE A 319 -36.95 4.97 80.64
C PHE A 319 -36.64 3.95 81.73
N ASP A 320 -37.69 3.39 82.33
CA ASP A 320 -37.62 2.30 83.31
C ASP A 320 -36.76 2.61 84.57
N GLU A 321 -36.53 3.90 84.87
CA GLU A 321 -35.75 4.38 86.02
C GLU A 321 -36.63 4.70 87.25
N ALA A 322 -37.32 3.71 87.80
CA ALA A 322 -38.21 3.92 88.95
C ALA A 322 -37.50 4.52 90.18
N ALA A 323 -36.20 4.28 90.33
CA ALA A 323 -35.40 4.83 91.42
C ALA A 323 -35.07 6.33 91.25
N CYS A 324 -35.19 6.90 90.05
CA CYS A 324 -35.08 8.34 89.80
C CYS A 324 -36.45 9.04 89.72
N SER A 325 -37.52 8.35 90.11
CA SER A 325 -38.85 8.92 90.24
C SER A 325 -39.00 9.54 91.63
N THR A 326 -38.71 10.83 91.74
CA THR A 326 -39.04 11.64 92.91
C THR A 326 -40.54 11.92 92.97
N TRP A 327 -41.03 12.30 94.15
CA TRP A 327 -42.41 12.74 94.29
C TRP A 327 -42.50 13.93 95.24
N TRP A 328 -43.60 14.65 95.16
CA TRP A 328 -43.87 15.76 96.06
C TRP A 328 -44.53 15.24 97.33
N GLY A 329 -44.08 15.74 98.48
CA GLY A 329 -44.74 15.54 99.75
C GLY A 329 -46.07 16.30 99.83
N TYR A 330 -46.48 16.67 101.03
CA TYR A 330 -47.72 17.41 101.21
C TYR A 330 -47.60 18.84 100.64
N PHE A 331 -48.59 19.27 99.85
CA PHE A 331 -48.66 20.63 99.32
C PHE A 331 -49.17 21.59 100.39
N HIS A 332 -48.30 22.53 100.79
CA HIS A 332 -48.63 23.63 101.66
C HIS A 332 -49.15 24.80 100.83
N ASP A 333 -50.43 25.11 101.03
CA ASP A 333 -51.04 26.32 100.51
C ASP A 333 -50.56 27.53 101.34
N LYS A 334 -49.87 28.47 100.69
CA LYS A 334 -49.38 29.70 101.32
C LYS A 334 -50.32 30.89 101.11
N GLY A 335 -51.46 30.66 100.47
CA GLY A 335 -52.43 31.70 100.16
C GLY A 335 -52.10 32.46 98.87
N CYS A 336 -52.80 33.58 98.70
CA CYS A 336 -52.65 34.45 97.54
C CYS A 336 -51.32 35.21 97.60
N TYR A 337 -50.51 35.07 96.56
CA TYR A 337 -49.20 35.73 96.47
C TYR A 337 -49.26 36.99 95.60
N SER A 338 -50.07 36.95 94.53
CA SER A 338 -50.39 38.10 93.69
C SER A 338 -51.80 37.97 93.13
N THR A 339 -52.35 39.05 92.57
CA THR A 339 -53.69 39.05 91.95
C THR A 339 -53.79 37.93 90.90
N GLY A 340 -54.74 37.03 91.08
CA GLY A 340 -54.99 35.85 90.26
C GLY A 340 -54.04 34.67 90.50
N LYS A 341 -53.11 34.73 91.45
CA LYS A 341 -52.11 33.67 91.71
C LYS A 341 -52.08 33.23 93.17
N ARG A 342 -52.13 31.91 93.37
CA ARG A 342 -52.01 31.26 94.67
C ARG A 342 -50.72 30.45 94.74
N HIS A 343 -49.99 30.61 95.84
CA HIS A 343 -48.67 30.01 96.00
C HIS A 343 -48.76 28.68 96.76
N PHE A 344 -48.19 27.63 96.18
CA PHE A 344 -48.07 26.31 96.79
C PHE A 344 -46.61 25.91 96.93
N GLU A 345 -46.29 25.26 98.04
CA GLU A 345 -44.96 24.70 98.30
C GLU A 345 -45.07 23.23 98.68
N ALA A 346 -44.17 22.38 98.18
CA ALA A 346 -44.09 20.99 98.61
C ALA A 346 -42.62 20.53 98.70
N PRO A 347 -42.24 19.76 99.73
CA PRO A 347 -40.91 19.18 99.79
C PRO A 347 -40.78 18.09 98.72
N LEU A 348 -39.61 18.00 98.09
CA LEU A 348 -39.25 16.93 97.16
C LEU A 348 -38.75 15.73 97.97
N GLU A 349 -39.38 14.58 97.77
CA GLU A 349 -39.09 13.33 98.46
C GLU A 349 -38.38 12.34 97.51
N ASN A 350 -37.74 11.31 98.08
CA ASN A 350 -36.97 10.27 97.37
C ASN A 350 -35.73 10.76 96.59
N LEU A 351 -35.18 11.90 97.01
CA LEU A 351 -33.95 12.44 96.47
C LEU A 351 -32.73 11.74 97.10
N GLN A 352 -31.79 11.25 96.29
CA GLN A 352 -30.53 10.71 96.81
C GLN A 352 -29.53 11.83 97.11
N SER A 353 -28.61 11.60 98.06
CA SER A 353 -27.67 12.63 98.52
C SER A 353 -26.70 13.13 97.44
N GLU A 354 -26.46 12.31 96.41
CA GLU A 354 -25.50 12.60 95.33
C GLU A 354 -26.19 13.10 94.05
N ASP A 355 -27.52 13.23 94.04
CA ASP A 355 -28.26 13.62 92.85
C ASP A 355 -28.18 15.13 92.55
N TYR A 356 -28.35 15.47 91.26
CA TYR A 356 -28.51 16.86 90.82
C TYR A 356 -29.90 17.39 91.17
N TRP A 357 -30.13 17.66 92.45
CA TRP A 357 -31.44 17.98 93.00
C TRP A 357 -32.16 19.15 92.31
N ARG A 358 -31.42 20.14 91.79
CA ARG A 358 -32.01 21.29 91.08
C ARG A 358 -32.66 20.85 89.77
N ASP A 359 -31.97 20.01 89.01
CA ASP A 359 -32.46 19.49 87.73
C ASP A 359 -33.61 18.51 87.94
N ILE A 360 -33.53 17.66 88.97
CA ILE A 360 -34.63 16.78 89.37
C ILE A 360 -35.84 17.60 89.82
N CYS A 361 -35.67 18.57 90.72
CA CYS A 361 -36.74 19.44 91.17
C CYS A 361 -37.41 20.16 90.00
N GLY A 362 -36.62 20.73 89.09
CA GLY A 362 -37.12 21.43 87.90
C GLY A 362 -37.78 20.52 86.85
N THR A 363 -37.75 19.20 87.01
CA THR A 363 -38.36 18.25 86.06
C THR A 363 -39.36 17.30 86.71
N THR A 364 -39.55 17.36 88.03
CA THR A 364 -40.51 16.50 88.74
C THR A 364 -41.92 17.04 88.54
N PRO A 365 -42.82 16.28 87.90
CA PRO A 365 -44.17 16.74 87.64
C PRO A 365 -45.03 16.76 88.90
N ALA A 366 -46.04 17.61 88.91
CA ALA A 366 -47.02 17.73 90.01
C ALA A 366 -48.44 17.78 89.45
N THR A 367 -49.42 17.36 90.25
CA THR A 367 -50.84 17.62 89.98
C THR A 367 -51.43 18.38 91.16
N ILE A 368 -51.81 19.64 90.95
CA ILE A 368 -52.32 20.53 92.00
C ILE A 368 -53.73 20.96 91.59
N LYS A 369 -54.73 20.72 92.45
CA LYS A 369 -56.15 20.99 92.14
C LYS A 369 -56.61 20.42 90.77
N ASN A 370 -56.18 19.19 90.46
CA ASN A 370 -56.43 18.50 89.17
C ASN A 370 -55.78 19.14 87.93
N VAL A 371 -54.86 20.08 88.10
CA VAL A 371 -54.07 20.66 87.00
C VAL A 371 -52.68 20.04 87.02
N TYR A 372 -52.24 19.51 85.87
CA TYR A 372 -50.92 18.92 85.70
C TYR A 372 -49.87 20.00 85.39
N TYR A 373 -48.75 19.93 86.09
CA TYR A 373 -47.58 20.76 85.89
C TYR A 373 -46.39 19.86 85.59
N SER A 374 -45.69 20.13 84.49
CA SER A 374 -44.46 19.39 84.13
C SER A 374 -43.27 19.70 85.06
N SER A 375 -43.31 20.84 85.74
CA SER A 375 -42.27 21.32 86.65
C SER A 375 -42.83 22.36 87.62
N PRO A 376 -42.17 22.61 88.76
CA PRO A 376 -42.44 23.78 89.59
C PRO A 376 -42.07 25.09 88.89
N THR A 377 -42.67 26.20 89.34
CA THR A 377 -42.30 27.56 88.94
C THR A 377 -40.87 27.88 89.37
N SER A 378 -40.48 27.43 90.58
CA SER A 378 -39.12 27.59 91.08
C SER A 378 -38.78 26.52 92.12
N CYS A 379 -37.48 26.35 92.38
CA CYS A 379 -36.93 25.37 93.31
C CYS A 379 -36.08 26.07 94.37
N ALA A 380 -36.25 25.71 95.63
CA ALA A 380 -35.48 26.28 96.74
C ALA A 380 -35.00 25.21 97.72
N GLU A 381 -33.99 25.59 98.48
CA GLU A 381 -33.47 24.79 99.58
C GLU A 381 -33.55 25.59 100.87
N TRP A 382 -34.32 25.09 101.84
CA TRP A 382 -34.37 25.64 103.18
C TRP A 382 -34.57 24.52 104.21
N GLY A 383 -33.90 24.66 105.36
CA GLY A 383 -33.92 23.66 106.43
C GLY A 383 -33.37 22.29 106.00
N GLY A 384 -32.43 22.25 105.06
CA GLY A 384 -31.83 21.01 104.54
C GLY A 384 -32.76 20.17 103.64
N ARG A 385 -33.96 20.67 103.34
CA ARG A 385 -34.92 20.04 102.41
C ARG A 385 -34.94 20.80 101.10
N LYS A 386 -35.25 20.08 100.01
CA LYS A 386 -35.46 20.67 98.69
C LYS A 386 -36.96 20.85 98.47
N TRP A 387 -37.36 22.00 97.95
CA TRP A 387 -38.75 22.39 97.80
C TRP A 387 -39.05 22.82 96.37
N GLY A 388 -40.20 22.40 95.87
CA GLY A 388 -40.82 22.96 94.68
C GLY A 388 -41.83 24.03 95.07
N MET A 389 -41.93 25.07 94.24
CA MET A 389 -42.83 26.19 94.43
C MET A 389 -43.65 26.40 93.16
N TRP A 390 -44.96 26.57 93.29
CA TRP A 390 -45.89 26.78 92.17
C TRP A 390 -46.73 28.02 92.39
N ASP A 391 -46.82 28.85 91.35
CA ASP A 391 -47.76 29.98 91.28
C ASP A 391 -48.94 29.59 90.39
N VAL A 392 -49.98 29.04 91.02
CA VAL A 392 -51.16 28.47 90.37
C VAL A 392 -52.19 29.57 90.13
N ASP A 393 -52.76 29.61 88.92
CA ASP A 393 -53.88 30.52 88.62
C ASP A 393 -55.09 30.19 89.50
N ASP A 394 -55.55 31.18 90.27
CA ASP A 394 -56.68 31.06 91.18
C ASP A 394 -57.49 32.36 91.16
N GLY A 395 -58.67 32.31 90.53
CA GLY A 395 -59.57 33.46 90.43
C GLY A 395 -60.17 33.90 91.76
N SER A 396 -59.91 33.20 92.87
CA SER A 396 -60.28 33.63 94.22
C SER A 396 -59.26 34.58 94.87
N CYS A 397 -58.12 34.83 94.22
CA CYS A 397 -57.09 35.74 94.69
C CYS A 397 -57.26 37.11 94.04
N ASP A 398 -57.85 38.07 94.76
CA ASP A 398 -58.01 39.47 94.33
C ASP A 398 -56.83 40.35 94.75
#